data_AF-A0A918IR67-F1
#
_entry.id   AF-A0A918IR67-F1
#
_cell.length_a   1.000
_cell.length_b   1.000
_cell.length_c   1.000
_cell.angle_alpha   90.00
_cell.angle_beta   90.00
_cell.angle_gamma   90.00
#
_symmetry.space_group_name_H-M   'P 1'
#
loop_
_entity.id
_entity.type
_entity.pdbx_description
1 polymer ?
#
loop_
_entity_poly.entity_id
_entity_poly.type
_entity_poly.pdbx_seq_one_letter_code
_entity_poly.pdbx_strand_id
1 'polypeptide(L)'
;MAIMNTTYAKLFFTGLLAFVLNTSCSSDGNEIRNEEPQQIVDTHKFIALRNDGQLFEIGAESGKVTQSNKISGVVFNTIFNTLTTSTNTWWFYEQIYGPIQGFLYIKNRDEASSKRIPIELPEAVYGPSAGVISLDWYEDGQTLIGVVKDNIEAAHGIYRLIEINIETFEVTNYGEIEDLQVMQSTTLVDSNLYISSFSKANPEGFQFQVLNIIDKNLRTMNIPNTIAPPILLSHNTEENELFGFIRRADTNVIQAAYPIIFNPSLETYERLPLDIDISLINVFGKSYYDIKRKQHVALVATKEFYALLKHSVKTGKTTLIPLHDYGDLSSLINIIDVK
;
A
#
# COMPACT_ATOMS: atom_id res chain seq x y z
N MET A 1 -39.51 -10.73 -67.33
CA MET A 1 -39.01 -10.82 -68.73
C MET A 1 -37.67 -10.12 -68.74
N ALA A 2 -36.65 -10.79 -69.26
CA ALA A 2 -35.22 -10.46 -69.21
C ALA A 2 -34.90 -9.04 -69.75
N ILE A 3 -33.75 -8.40 -69.49
CA ILE A 3 -32.39 -8.79 -69.93
C ILE A 3 -31.31 -7.89 -69.26
N MET A 4 -30.21 -8.55 -68.85
CA MET A 4 -28.76 -8.21 -68.79
C MET A 4 -28.22 -6.83 -68.33
N ASN A 5 -27.39 -6.92 -67.28
CA ASN A 5 -25.95 -6.59 -67.23
C ASN A 5 -25.29 -5.87 -68.42
N THR A 6 -24.54 -4.80 -68.10
CA THR A 6 -23.15 -4.64 -68.58
C THR A 6 -22.29 -3.80 -67.62
N THR A 7 -21.10 -4.34 -67.38
CA THR A 7 -19.98 -3.91 -66.54
C THR A 7 -19.09 -2.86 -67.24
N TYR A 8 -18.02 -2.44 -66.55
CA TYR A 8 -16.75 -1.80 -66.98
C TYR A 8 -16.66 -0.29 -66.67
N ALA A 9 -15.56 0.28 -66.16
CA ALA A 9 -14.28 -0.21 -65.64
C ALA A 9 -13.57 0.96 -64.93
N LYS A 10 -12.60 0.61 -64.08
CA LYS A 10 -11.60 1.44 -63.39
C LYS A 10 -10.95 2.52 -64.28
N LEU A 11 -10.58 3.66 -63.71
CA LEU A 11 -9.17 4.03 -63.46
C LEU A 11 -9.07 5.35 -62.69
N PHE A 12 -8.39 5.29 -61.54
CA PHE A 12 -7.71 6.43 -60.92
C PHE A 12 -6.53 6.83 -61.80
N PHE A 13 -6.29 8.13 -62.01
CA PHE A 13 -4.97 8.74 -61.81
C PHE A 13 -5.06 10.29 -61.84
N THR A 14 -4.65 10.87 -60.70
CA THR A 14 -3.87 12.11 -60.52
C THR A 14 -4.32 13.44 -61.09
N GLY A 15 -4.20 14.47 -60.25
CA GLY A 15 -3.57 15.72 -60.69
C GLY A 15 -4.21 16.99 -60.15
N LEU A 16 -3.81 17.37 -58.95
CA LEU A 16 -4.03 18.64 -58.27
C LEU A 16 -3.69 19.86 -59.17
N LEU A 17 -4.56 20.88 -59.23
CA LEU A 17 -4.12 22.28 -59.22
C LEU A 17 -5.25 23.22 -58.79
N ALA A 18 -4.98 23.98 -57.74
CA ALA A 18 -5.82 25.02 -57.17
C ALA A 18 -5.73 26.33 -57.97
N PHE A 19 -6.84 27.05 -58.11
CA PHE A 19 -7.02 28.44 -57.64
C PHE A 19 -8.47 28.89 -57.93
N VAL A 20 -9.28 29.11 -56.89
CA VAL A 20 -9.70 30.42 -56.34
C VAL A 20 -10.85 31.07 -57.12
N LEU A 21 -11.98 31.31 -56.44
CA LEU A 21 -12.41 32.67 -56.09
C LEU A 21 -13.56 32.68 -55.07
N ASN A 22 -13.36 33.57 -54.10
CA ASN A 22 -14.17 34.00 -52.97
C ASN A 22 -15.65 34.29 -53.27
N THR A 23 -16.50 34.11 -52.25
CA THR A 23 -17.37 35.19 -51.75
C THR A 23 -17.47 35.13 -50.22
N SER A 24 -17.49 36.31 -49.61
CA SER A 24 -17.26 36.61 -48.20
C SER A 24 -18.56 36.78 -47.42
N CYS A 25 -18.52 36.63 -46.09
CA CYS A 25 -19.16 37.57 -45.15
C CYS A 25 -18.70 37.35 -43.71
N SER A 26 -18.00 38.35 -43.17
CA SER A 26 -17.90 38.76 -41.75
C SER A 26 -17.70 37.67 -40.68
N SER A 27 -16.43 37.38 -40.37
CA SER A 27 -16.02 36.55 -39.23
C SER A 27 -15.80 37.40 -37.96
N ASP A 28 -16.74 37.37 -37.03
CA ASP A 28 -16.39 37.37 -35.61
C ASP A 28 -15.97 35.95 -35.28
N GLY A 29 -14.66 35.70 -35.39
CA GLY A 29 -14.07 34.40 -35.16
C GLY A 29 -14.13 34.04 -33.67
N ASN A 30 -15.12 33.24 -33.29
CA ASN A 30 -14.93 32.34 -32.15
C ASN A 30 -13.87 31.32 -32.56
N GLU A 31 -12.60 31.68 -32.34
CA GLU A 31 -11.53 30.69 -32.25
C GLU A 31 -11.93 29.70 -31.16
N ILE A 32 -12.33 28.50 -31.59
CA ILE A 32 -12.34 27.34 -30.71
C ILE A 32 -10.86 27.11 -30.38
N ARG A 33 -10.42 27.70 -29.27
CA ARG A 33 -9.16 27.33 -28.64
C ARG A 33 -9.28 25.85 -28.31
N ASN A 34 -8.67 25.01 -29.15
CA ASN A 34 -8.21 23.70 -28.71
C ASN A 34 -7.16 23.98 -27.64
N GLU A 35 -7.60 24.15 -26.40
CA GLU A 35 -6.70 24.11 -25.26
C GLU A 35 -6.00 22.75 -25.33
N GLU A 36 -4.68 22.76 -25.54
CA GLU A 36 -3.89 21.56 -25.35
C GLU A 36 -4.24 21.00 -23.97
N PRO A 37 -4.49 19.69 -23.84
CA PRO A 37 -4.83 19.11 -22.53
C PRO A 37 -3.77 19.55 -21.53
N GLN A 38 -4.19 20.26 -20.48
CA GLN A 38 -3.27 20.75 -19.46
C GLN A 38 -2.42 19.59 -18.96
N GLN A 39 -1.13 19.63 -19.27
CA GLN A 39 -0.18 18.64 -18.79
C GLN A 39 -0.10 18.78 -17.27
N ILE A 40 -0.66 17.82 -16.54
CA ILE A 40 -0.54 17.78 -15.08
C ILE A 40 0.94 17.52 -14.77
N VAL A 41 1.59 18.48 -14.12
CA VAL A 41 2.99 18.38 -13.70
C VAL A 41 3.04 17.83 -12.29
N ASP A 42 3.70 16.68 -12.13
CA ASP A 42 3.92 16.08 -10.82
C ASP A 42 5.00 16.85 -10.05
N THR A 43 4.70 17.25 -8.81
CA THR A 43 5.67 17.90 -7.92
C THR A 43 6.53 16.90 -7.17
N HIS A 44 6.08 15.65 -7.11
CA HIS A 44 6.74 14.50 -6.50
C HIS A 44 6.12 13.21 -7.01
N LYS A 45 6.79 12.10 -6.72
CA LYS A 45 6.27 10.77 -7.04
C LYS A 45 6.28 9.88 -5.82
N PHE A 46 5.22 9.11 -5.64
CA PHE A 46 5.22 8.02 -4.66
C PHE A 46 5.94 6.82 -5.24
N ILE A 47 6.65 6.11 -4.37
CA ILE A 47 7.30 4.84 -4.69
C ILE A 47 6.44 3.73 -4.13
N ALA A 48 6.03 2.79 -4.99
CA ALA A 48 5.31 1.60 -4.59
C ALA A 48 6.14 0.34 -4.87
N LEU A 49 6.06 -0.64 -3.98
CA LEU A 49 6.77 -1.92 -4.02
C LEU A 49 5.78 -3.06 -4.16
N ARG A 50 5.93 -3.84 -5.23
CA ARG A 50 5.20 -5.09 -5.42
C ARG A 50 5.94 -6.24 -4.76
N ASN A 51 5.22 -7.32 -4.47
CA ASN A 51 5.73 -8.46 -3.68
C ASN A 51 6.93 -9.19 -4.31
N ASP A 52 7.19 -8.99 -5.60
CA ASP A 52 8.31 -9.53 -6.36
C ASP A 52 9.53 -8.58 -6.41
N GLY A 53 9.51 -7.49 -5.65
CA GLY A 53 10.60 -6.51 -5.60
C GLY A 53 10.53 -5.44 -6.68
N GLN A 54 9.53 -5.46 -7.57
CA GLN A 54 9.37 -4.43 -8.59
C GLN A 54 8.94 -3.11 -7.97
N LEU A 55 9.66 -2.02 -8.29
CA LEU A 55 9.28 -0.67 -7.90
C LEU A 55 8.48 0.02 -9.00
N PHE A 56 7.56 0.88 -8.57
CA PHE A 56 6.76 1.75 -9.41
C PHE A 56 6.85 3.17 -8.89
N GLU A 57 6.90 4.13 -9.80
CA GLU A 57 6.71 5.54 -9.48
C GLU A 57 5.29 5.96 -9.87
N ILE A 58 4.60 6.62 -8.96
CA ILE A 58 3.22 7.10 -9.14
C ILE A 58 3.23 8.62 -9.01
N GLY A 59 2.87 9.31 -10.08
CA GLY A 59 2.72 10.76 -10.08
C GLY A 59 1.72 11.22 -9.03
N ALA A 60 2.13 12.11 -8.13
CA ALA A 60 1.29 12.52 -7.01
C ALA A 60 0.07 13.35 -7.43
N GLU A 61 0.13 14.03 -8.57
CA GLU A 61 -0.96 14.84 -9.11
C GLU A 61 -1.56 14.21 -10.37
N SER A 62 -0.73 13.62 -11.22
CA SER A 62 -1.16 13.00 -12.49
C SER A 62 -1.69 11.59 -12.33
N GLY A 63 -1.33 10.88 -11.25
CA GLY A 63 -1.64 9.45 -11.08
C GLY A 63 -0.95 8.54 -12.09
N LYS A 64 -0.05 9.06 -12.93
CA LYS A 64 0.67 8.26 -13.94
C LYS A 64 1.58 7.25 -13.24
N VAL A 65 1.38 5.98 -13.56
CA VAL A 65 2.20 4.88 -13.05
C VAL A 65 3.31 4.58 -14.04
N THR A 66 4.54 4.51 -13.56
CA THR A 66 5.70 4.11 -14.36
C THR A 66 6.49 3.05 -13.63
N GLN A 67 6.75 1.93 -14.29
CA GLN A 67 7.64 0.91 -13.74
C GLN A 67 9.07 1.47 -13.66
N SER A 68 9.73 1.26 -12.53
CA SER A 68 11.12 1.65 -12.31
C SER A 68 12.00 0.43 -12.05
N ASN A 69 13.06 0.57 -11.24
CA ASN A 69 14.01 -0.51 -11.00
C ASN A 69 13.40 -1.65 -10.16
N LYS A 70 13.86 -2.89 -10.37
CA LYS A 70 13.58 -4.01 -9.46
C LYS A 70 14.64 -4.07 -8.37
N ILE A 71 14.24 -4.32 -7.13
CA ILE A 71 15.19 -4.55 -6.03
C ILE A 71 15.93 -5.87 -6.29
N SER A 72 17.25 -5.79 -6.40
CA SER A 72 18.09 -6.96 -6.68
C SER A 72 17.94 -8.04 -5.61
N GLY A 73 17.89 -9.29 -6.04
CA GLY A 73 17.81 -10.47 -5.19
C GLY A 73 16.39 -10.86 -4.73
N VAL A 74 15.43 -9.94 -4.78
CA VAL A 74 14.03 -10.22 -4.43
C VAL A 74 13.39 -11.04 -5.55
N VAL A 75 12.86 -12.20 -5.19
CA VAL A 75 12.21 -13.12 -6.12
C VAL A 75 10.71 -12.93 -6.06
N PHE A 76 10.09 -13.19 -4.90
CA PHE A 76 8.65 -13.20 -4.68
C PHE A 76 8.33 -13.36 -3.18
N ASN A 77 7.12 -12.97 -2.75
CA ASN A 77 6.64 -13.06 -1.35
C ASN A 77 7.32 -12.10 -0.36
N THR A 78 7.49 -10.83 -0.74
CA THR A 78 7.66 -9.78 0.27
C THR A 78 6.41 -9.72 1.17
N ILE A 79 6.60 -9.83 2.48
CA ILE A 79 5.48 -9.76 3.43
C ILE A 79 5.25 -8.29 3.76
N PHE A 80 4.17 -7.69 3.28
CA PHE A 80 4.02 -6.24 3.37
C PHE A 80 3.89 -5.65 4.77
N ASN A 81 3.43 -6.43 5.75
CA ASN A 81 3.47 -6.01 7.15
C ASN A 81 4.90 -5.87 7.69
N THR A 82 5.90 -6.36 6.96
CA THR A 82 7.33 -6.25 7.30
C THR A 82 8.01 -5.05 6.63
N LEU A 83 7.31 -4.34 5.75
CA LEU A 83 7.86 -3.13 5.16
C LEU A 83 7.84 -2.00 6.20
N THR A 84 9.02 -1.46 6.47
CA THR A 84 9.19 -0.29 7.32
C THR A 84 10.37 0.55 6.83
N THR A 85 10.44 1.81 7.25
CA THR A 85 11.50 2.72 6.85
C THR A 85 12.07 3.42 8.06
N SER A 86 13.40 3.48 8.13
CA SER A 86 14.10 4.50 8.94
C SER A 86 14.46 5.70 8.05
N THR A 87 15.22 6.66 8.58
CA THR A 87 15.56 7.94 7.91
C THR A 87 15.88 7.77 6.42
N ASN A 88 16.84 6.91 6.06
CA ASN A 88 17.29 6.70 4.67
C ASN A 88 17.25 5.24 4.21
N THR A 89 16.67 4.34 5.01
CA THR A 89 16.74 2.90 4.76
C THR A 89 15.36 2.29 4.70
N TRP A 90 15.10 1.50 3.66
CA TRP A 90 13.97 0.59 3.59
C TRP A 90 14.37 -0.76 4.15
N TRP A 91 13.53 -1.29 5.02
CA TRP A 91 13.63 -2.61 5.62
C TRP A 91 12.40 -3.41 5.20
N PHE A 92 12.61 -4.62 4.71
CA PHE A 92 11.51 -5.53 4.43
C PHE A 92 12.01 -6.97 4.44
N TYR A 93 11.09 -7.90 4.67
CA TYR A 93 11.40 -9.31 4.78
C TYR A 93 10.74 -10.11 3.65
N GLU A 94 11.52 -11.01 3.05
CA GLU A 94 11.06 -11.98 2.07
C GLU A 94 11.08 -13.38 2.69
N GLN A 95 10.02 -14.13 2.44
CA GLN A 95 9.94 -15.54 2.78
C GLN A 95 10.04 -16.40 1.52
N ILE A 96 11.10 -17.21 1.43
CA ILE A 96 11.25 -18.20 0.37
C ILE A 96 10.72 -19.54 0.88
N TYR A 97 9.99 -20.25 0.01
CA TYR A 97 9.40 -21.56 0.29
C TYR A 97 10.21 -22.69 -0.36
N GLY A 98 10.27 -23.83 0.35
CA GLY A 98 10.91 -25.07 -0.09
C GLY A 98 12.44 -25.07 -0.11
N PRO A 99 13.16 -25.23 1.02
CA PRO A 99 12.78 -25.10 2.43
C PRO A 99 12.48 -23.66 2.85
N ILE A 100 11.88 -23.47 4.03
CA ILE A 100 11.57 -22.13 4.56
C ILE A 100 12.85 -21.38 4.92
N GLN A 101 13.06 -20.24 4.27
CA GLN A 101 14.19 -19.35 4.51
C GLN A 101 13.74 -17.89 4.52
N GLY A 102 14.14 -17.17 5.58
CA GLY A 102 13.85 -15.77 5.79
C GLY A 102 15.01 -14.86 5.42
N PHE A 103 14.72 -13.79 4.69
CA PHE A 103 15.74 -12.79 4.35
C PHE A 103 15.27 -11.37 4.66
N LEU A 104 16.04 -10.66 5.46
CA LEU A 104 15.91 -9.22 5.63
C LEU A 104 16.64 -8.50 4.50
N TYR A 105 15.92 -7.65 3.80
CA TYR A 105 16.46 -6.74 2.80
C TYR A 105 16.66 -5.36 3.40
N ILE A 106 17.83 -4.79 3.10
CA ILE A 106 18.24 -3.47 3.54
C ILE A 106 18.58 -2.67 2.28
N LYS A 107 17.80 -1.64 2.01
CA LYS A 107 18.01 -0.79 0.84
C LYS A 107 18.13 0.68 1.28
N ASN A 108 19.31 1.25 1.10
CA ASN A 108 19.44 2.70 1.15
C ASN A 108 18.71 3.31 -0.06
N ARG A 109 17.93 4.36 0.18
CA ARG A 109 17.08 5.03 -0.81
C ARG A 109 17.86 5.58 -2.02
N ASP A 110 19.09 6.02 -1.77
CA ASP A 110 19.96 6.64 -2.79
C ASP A 110 20.88 5.64 -3.49
N GLU A 111 21.02 4.44 -2.93
CA GLU A 111 21.89 3.41 -3.48
C GLU A 111 21.16 2.55 -4.52
N ALA A 112 21.89 2.14 -5.56
CA ALA A 112 21.35 1.21 -6.56
C ALA A 112 21.16 -0.20 -5.97
N SER A 113 22.11 -0.64 -5.13
CA SER A 113 22.13 -1.98 -4.53
C SER A 113 21.28 -2.09 -3.26
N SER A 114 20.91 -3.33 -2.94
CA SER A 114 20.34 -3.75 -1.65
C SER A 114 21.27 -4.77 -1.02
N LYS A 115 21.28 -4.84 0.32
CA LYS A 115 21.84 -5.96 1.06
C LYS A 115 20.72 -6.94 1.38
N ARG A 116 21.06 -8.22 1.37
CA ARG A 116 20.17 -9.32 1.74
C ARG A 116 20.85 -10.13 2.83
N ILE A 117 20.21 -10.22 3.98
CA ILE A 117 20.74 -10.88 5.17
C ILE A 117 19.82 -12.03 5.56
N PRO A 118 20.32 -13.27 5.70
CA PRO A 118 19.51 -14.36 6.24
C PRO A 118 19.17 -14.06 7.71
N ILE A 119 17.90 -14.23 8.08
CA ILE A 119 17.46 -14.14 9.47
C ILE A 119 17.28 -15.56 10.00
N GLU A 120 18.11 -15.93 10.96
CA GLU A 120 18.06 -17.26 11.57
C GLU A 120 16.95 -17.31 12.62
N LEU A 121 15.99 -18.21 12.41
CA LEU A 121 14.93 -18.53 13.36
C LEU A 121 15.05 -20.02 13.71
N PRO A 122 15.85 -20.40 14.73
CA PRO A 122 16.04 -21.79 15.09
C PRO A 122 14.72 -22.50 15.41
N GLU A 123 14.48 -23.65 14.78
CA GLU A 123 13.23 -24.43 14.93
C GLU A 123 12.91 -24.73 16.40
N ALA A 124 13.93 -25.02 17.22
CA ALA A 124 13.76 -25.30 18.65
C ALA A 124 13.16 -24.13 19.46
N VAL A 125 13.29 -22.90 18.97
CA VAL A 125 12.79 -21.69 19.63
C VAL A 125 11.53 -21.17 18.94
N TYR A 126 11.54 -21.14 17.61
CA TYR A 126 10.52 -20.45 16.84
C TYR A 126 9.54 -21.38 16.14
N GLY A 127 9.84 -22.67 15.95
CA GLY A 127 8.99 -23.62 15.25
C GLY A 127 9.51 -23.99 13.84
N PRO A 128 8.96 -25.06 13.23
CA PRO A 128 9.51 -25.73 12.04
C PRO A 128 9.47 -24.90 10.75
N SER A 129 8.56 -23.91 10.71
CA SER A 129 8.25 -23.14 9.51
C SER A 129 8.15 -21.65 9.88
N ALA A 130 8.98 -21.21 10.82
CA ALA A 130 8.89 -19.88 11.39
C ALA A 130 9.23 -18.79 10.36
N GLY A 131 8.50 -17.69 10.41
CA GLY A 131 8.73 -16.54 9.54
C GLY A 131 8.34 -15.23 10.21
N VAL A 132 9.07 -14.17 9.88
CA VAL A 132 8.74 -12.81 10.31
C VAL A 132 7.54 -12.33 9.49
N ILE A 133 6.44 -12.00 10.17
CA ILE A 133 5.19 -11.59 9.53
C ILE A 133 4.89 -10.11 9.68
N SER A 134 5.63 -9.41 10.55
CA SER A 134 5.55 -7.97 10.74
C SER A 134 6.91 -7.42 11.19
N LEU A 135 7.24 -6.21 10.76
CA LEU A 135 8.40 -5.43 11.18
C LEU A 135 8.05 -3.95 11.21
N ASP A 136 8.47 -3.28 12.25
CA ASP A 136 8.32 -1.85 12.50
C ASP A 136 9.67 -1.29 12.98
N TRP A 137 9.97 -0.07 12.57
CA TRP A 137 11.19 0.62 12.99
C TRP A 137 10.93 1.30 14.33
N TYR A 138 11.74 0.96 15.34
CA TYR A 138 11.65 1.59 16.65
C TYR A 138 12.71 2.67 16.78
N GLU A 139 12.27 3.93 16.71
CA GLU A 139 13.16 5.09 16.65
C GLU A 139 14.01 5.22 17.93
N ASP A 140 13.42 5.11 19.12
CA ASP A 140 14.16 5.29 20.38
C ASP A 140 15.23 4.21 20.61
N GLY A 141 14.93 2.97 20.19
CA GLY A 141 15.87 1.85 20.29
C GLY A 141 16.79 1.70 19.09
N GLN A 142 16.58 2.46 18.01
CA GLN A 142 17.29 2.34 16.73
C GLN A 142 17.37 0.88 16.25
N THR A 143 16.24 0.17 16.32
CA THR A 143 16.17 -1.28 16.09
C THR A 143 14.90 -1.67 15.35
N LEU A 144 14.81 -2.92 14.90
CA LEU A 144 13.62 -3.47 14.28
C LEU A 144 12.83 -4.29 15.29
N ILE A 145 11.58 -3.91 15.50
CA ILE A 145 10.62 -4.70 16.28
C ILE A 145 9.75 -5.48 15.32
N GLY A 146 9.56 -6.77 15.56
CA GLY A 146 8.80 -7.62 14.67
C GLY A 146 7.94 -8.64 15.38
N VAL A 147 7.14 -9.34 14.58
CA VAL A 147 6.38 -10.49 15.03
C VAL A 147 6.73 -11.70 14.17
N VAL A 148 7.11 -12.80 14.83
CA VAL A 148 7.32 -14.10 14.20
C VAL A 148 6.09 -14.96 14.40
N LYS A 149 5.69 -15.67 13.34
CA LYS A 149 4.74 -16.77 13.41
C LYS A 149 5.50 -18.09 13.31
N ASP A 150 5.20 -19.03 14.18
CA ASP A 150 5.92 -20.31 14.30
C ASP A 150 5.80 -21.26 13.10
N ASN A 151 4.69 -21.16 12.38
CA ASN A 151 4.46 -21.86 11.14
C ASN A 151 3.71 -20.95 10.17
N ILE A 152 4.43 -20.36 9.22
CA ILE A 152 3.83 -19.42 8.26
C ILE A 152 2.81 -20.10 7.33
N GLU A 153 2.97 -21.39 7.07
CA GLU A 153 2.12 -22.20 6.19
C GLU A 153 0.81 -22.65 6.87
N ALA A 154 0.79 -22.72 8.21
CA ALA A 154 -0.39 -23.12 8.95
C ALA A 154 -1.41 -21.97 9.03
N ALA A 155 -2.72 -22.26 9.03
CA ALA A 155 -3.75 -21.23 9.21
C ALA A 155 -3.69 -20.59 10.62
N HIS A 156 -3.16 -21.32 11.59
CA HIS A 156 -3.02 -20.90 12.99
C HIS A 156 -1.58 -21.10 13.44
N GLY A 157 -1.15 -20.35 14.43
CA GLY A 157 0.20 -20.47 14.96
C GLY A 157 0.38 -19.76 16.29
N ILE A 158 1.56 -19.91 16.86
CA ILE A 158 2.05 -19.09 17.96
C ILE A 158 2.74 -17.87 17.36
N TYR A 159 2.39 -16.71 17.90
CA TYR A 159 2.97 -15.43 17.52
C TYR A 159 3.92 -14.98 18.61
N ARG A 160 5.08 -14.45 18.24
CA ARG A 160 6.11 -14.00 19.20
C ARG A 160 6.61 -12.62 18.86
N LEU A 161 6.72 -11.76 19.87
CA LEU A 161 7.37 -10.46 19.73
C LEU A 161 8.87 -10.70 19.65
N ILE A 162 9.53 -10.09 18.66
CA ILE A 162 10.97 -10.14 18.48
C ILE A 162 11.56 -8.74 18.32
N GLU A 163 12.85 -8.64 18.60
CA GLU A 163 13.71 -7.56 18.15
C GLU A 163 14.82 -8.12 17.26
N ILE A 164 15.15 -7.44 16.17
CA ILE A 164 16.29 -7.75 15.31
C ILE A 164 17.31 -6.64 15.48
N ASN A 165 18.45 -6.96 16.08
CA ASN A 165 19.56 -6.03 16.18
C ASN A 165 20.08 -5.68 14.77
N ILE A 166 20.16 -4.41 14.41
CA ILE A 166 20.49 -4.00 13.03
C ILE A 166 21.99 -4.08 12.68
N GLU A 167 22.86 -4.24 13.69
CA GLU A 167 24.30 -4.38 13.50
C GLU A 167 24.72 -5.85 13.38
N THR A 168 24.17 -6.71 14.24
CA THR A 168 24.50 -8.14 14.33
C THR A 168 23.50 -9.06 13.63
N PHE A 169 22.28 -8.58 13.40
CA PHE A 169 21.13 -9.35 12.87
C PHE A 169 20.67 -10.51 13.77
N GLU A 170 21.11 -10.51 15.03
CA GLU A 170 20.63 -11.44 16.04
C GLU A 170 19.18 -11.13 16.42
N VAL A 171 18.37 -12.19 16.57
CA VAL A 171 16.95 -12.09 16.90
C VAL A 171 16.74 -12.37 18.39
N THR A 172 16.27 -11.36 19.13
CA THR A 172 15.87 -11.50 20.53
C THR A 172 14.38 -11.80 20.60
N ASN A 173 14.00 -12.85 21.34
CA ASN A 173 12.62 -13.22 21.58
C ASN A 173 12.10 -12.63 22.90
N TYR A 174 11.01 -11.87 22.85
CA TYR A 174 10.42 -11.24 24.03
C TYR A 174 9.24 -11.98 24.63
N GLY A 175 8.79 -13.06 24.00
CA GLY A 175 7.69 -13.90 24.46
C GLY A 175 6.56 -13.99 23.44
N GLU A 176 5.57 -14.82 23.79
CA GLU A 176 4.38 -15.05 22.96
C GLU A 176 3.40 -13.87 23.05
N ILE A 177 2.71 -13.60 21.95
CA ILE A 177 1.59 -12.67 21.88
C ILE A 177 0.31 -13.49 21.83
N GLU A 178 -0.51 -13.34 22.87
CA GLU A 178 -1.72 -14.15 23.04
C GLU A 178 -2.86 -13.72 22.10
N ASP A 179 -3.78 -14.66 21.88
CA ASP A 179 -5.03 -14.50 21.11
C ASP A 179 -4.90 -14.02 19.65
N LEU A 180 -3.74 -14.17 19.01
CA LEU A 180 -3.57 -13.86 17.58
C LEU A 180 -3.88 -15.07 16.70
N GLN A 181 -4.69 -14.88 15.65
CA GLN A 181 -4.92 -15.90 14.62
C GLN A 181 -4.31 -15.53 13.26
N VAL A 182 -4.66 -14.37 12.70
CA VAL A 182 -4.14 -13.87 11.42
C VAL A 182 -3.94 -12.36 11.53
N MET A 183 -2.71 -11.90 11.35
CA MET A 183 -2.35 -10.48 11.42
C MET A 183 -2.63 -9.78 10.10
N GLN A 184 -3.36 -8.66 10.15
CA GLN A 184 -3.73 -7.87 8.99
C GLN A 184 -2.83 -6.65 8.83
N SER A 185 -2.57 -5.93 9.91
CA SER A 185 -1.77 -4.70 9.88
C SER A 185 -1.11 -4.48 11.22
N THR A 186 0.06 -3.86 11.19
CA THR A 186 0.73 -3.33 12.38
C THR A 186 1.21 -1.91 12.14
N THR A 187 1.29 -1.14 13.22
CA THR A 187 2.07 0.10 13.23
C THR A 187 2.62 0.30 14.64
N LEU A 188 3.90 0.62 14.75
CA LEU A 188 4.51 1.03 16.01
C LEU A 188 4.38 2.54 16.17
N VAL A 189 3.91 2.99 17.33
CA VAL A 189 3.92 4.39 17.76
C VAL A 189 4.55 4.45 19.12
N ASP A 190 5.64 5.20 19.24
CA ASP A 190 6.48 5.20 20.43
C ASP A 190 6.81 3.74 20.84
N SER A 191 6.42 3.33 22.05
CA SER A 191 6.57 1.95 22.55
C SER A 191 5.32 1.07 22.39
N ASN A 192 4.31 1.50 21.62
CA ASN A 192 3.05 0.79 21.49
C ASN A 192 2.88 0.22 20.07
N LEU A 193 2.91 -1.09 19.95
CA LEU A 193 2.62 -1.81 18.71
C LEU A 193 1.11 -2.04 18.59
N TYR A 194 0.47 -1.34 17.67
CA TYR A 194 -0.93 -1.54 17.32
C TYR A 194 -1.06 -2.71 16.35
N ILE A 195 -1.95 -3.64 16.64
CA ILE A 195 -2.10 -4.89 15.91
C ILE A 195 -3.57 -5.07 15.52
N SER A 196 -3.83 -5.12 14.22
CA SER A 196 -5.11 -5.56 13.67
C SER A 196 -5.03 -7.02 13.29
N SER A 197 -5.92 -7.85 13.81
CA SER A 197 -5.90 -9.29 13.57
C SER A 197 -7.28 -9.95 13.69
N PHE A 198 -7.33 -11.23 13.34
CA PHE A 198 -8.40 -12.14 13.76
C PHE A 198 -8.06 -12.74 15.13
N SER A 199 -9.07 -12.93 15.98
CA SER A 199 -8.95 -13.56 17.30
C SER A 199 -8.87 -15.08 17.19
N LYS A 200 -8.04 -15.71 18.01
CA LYS A 200 -7.99 -17.18 18.12
C LYS A 200 -9.18 -17.70 18.93
N ALA A 201 -9.59 -16.97 19.96
CA ALA A 201 -10.73 -17.31 20.81
C ALA A 201 -12.07 -17.15 20.09
N ASN A 202 -12.15 -16.24 19.11
CA ASN A 202 -13.30 -16.07 18.24
C ASN A 202 -12.85 -16.02 16.77
N PRO A 203 -12.84 -17.14 16.03
CA PRO A 203 -12.33 -17.19 14.65
C PRO A 203 -13.09 -16.31 13.65
N GLU A 204 -14.31 -15.90 13.97
CA GLU A 204 -15.09 -14.92 13.20
C GLU A 204 -14.93 -13.49 13.76
N GLY A 205 -14.34 -13.37 14.95
CA GLY A 205 -14.11 -12.14 15.68
C GLY A 205 -12.81 -11.48 15.25
N PHE A 206 -12.95 -10.31 14.67
CA PHE A 206 -11.86 -9.38 14.53
C PHE A 206 -11.44 -8.79 15.89
N GLN A 207 -10.15 -8.46 16.04
CA GLN A 207 -9.66 -7.75 17.21
C GLN A 207 -8.67 -6.65 16.85
N PHE A 208 -8.68 -5.60 17.67
CA PHE A 208 -7.65 -4.58 17.67
C PHE A 208 -6.93 -4.63 19.01
N GLN A 209 -5.62 -4.80 19.00
CA GLN A 209 -4.82 -4.89 20.21
C GLN A 209 -3.70 -3.86 20.19
N VAL A 210 -3.30 -3.41 21.37
CA VAL A 210 -2.07 -2.65 21.58
C VAL A 210 -1.17 -3.41 22.53
N LEU A 211 0.06 -3.63 22.10
CA LEU A 211 1.12 -4.23 22.90
C LEU A 211 2.14 -3.15 23.22
N ASN A 212 2.30 -2.84 24.51
CA ASN A 212 3.46 -2.06 24.93
C ASN A 212 4.71 -2.94 24.87
N ILE A 213 5.69 -2.60 24.05
CA ILE A 213 6.87 -3.45 23.79
C ILE A 213 7.88 -3.46 24.95
N ILE A 214 7.82 -2.46 25.83
CA ILE A 214 8.72 -2.33 26.99
C ILE A 214 8.18 -3.15 28.16
N ASP A 215 6.93 -2.88 28.55
CA ASP A 215 6.28 -3.54 29.69
C ASP A 215 5.62 -4.88 29.32
N LYS A 216 5.60 -5.20 28.02
CA LYS A 216 4.98 -6.41 27.44
C LYS A 216 3.51 -6.57 27.79
N ASN A 217 2.83 -5.46 27.99
CA ASN A 217 1.42 -5.43 28.35
C ASN A 217 0.58 -5.40 27.07
N LEU A 218 -0.17 -6.48 26.83
CA LEU A 218 -1.12 -6.61 25.74
C LEU A 218 -2.52 -6.27 26.25
N ARG A 219 -3.22 -5.37 25.55
CA ARG A 219 -4.65 -5.15 25.77
C ARG A 219 -5.41 -5.10 24.46
N THR A 220 -6.64 -5.58 24.49
CA THR A 220 -7.61 -5.38 23.41
C THR A 220 -8.20 -3.97 23.53
N MET A 221 -8.27 -3.26 22.42
CA MET A 221 -8.96 -1.98 22.28
C MET A 221 -10.42 -2.23 21.91
N ASN A 222 -11.31 -1.48 22.54
CA ASN A 222 -12.73 -1.50 22.26
C ASN A 222 -13.08 -0.41 21.27
N ILE A 223 -13.28 -0.78 20.01
CA ILE A 223 -13.72 0.16 18.98
C ILE A 223 -15.24 0.01 18.82
N PRO A 224 -16.05 0.95 19.34
CA PRO A 224 -17.50 0.86 19.21
C PRO A 224 -17.93 1.02 17.76
N ASN A 225 -19.08 0.44 17.40
CA ASN A 225 -19.75 0.64 16.11
C ASN A 225 -18.89 0.25 14.89
N THR A 226 -18.08 -0.80 15.01
CA THR A 226 -17.39 -1.41 13.88
C THR A 226 -17.55 -2.93 13.89
N ILE A 227 -17.54 -3.52 12.70
CA ILE A 227 -17.55 -4.97 12.48
C ILE A 227 -16.14 -5.57 12.44
N ALA A 228 -15.12 -4.73 12.26
CA ALA A 228 -13.73 -5.13 12.03
C ALA A 228 -12.76 -4.03 12.53
N PRO A 229 -11.49 -4.34 12.77
CA PRO A 229 -10.53 -3.38 13.27
C PRO A 229 -10.07 -2.47 12.13
N PRO A 230 -9.51 -1.30 12.44
CA PRO A 230 -8.72 -0.53 11.49
C PRO A 230 -7.59 -1.37 10.88
N ILE A 231 -7.48 -1.36 9.55
CA ILE A 231 -6.42 -2.05 8.79
C ILE A 231 -5.64 -1.06 7.91
N LEU A 232 -4.50 -1.52 7.36
CA LEU A 232 -3.56 -0.72 6.58
C LEU A 232 -3.17 0.56 7.32
N LEU A 233 -2.67 0.38 8.53
CA LEU A 233 -2.38 1.47 9.44
C LEU A 233 -1.18 2.30 8.94
N SER A 234 -1.22 3.59 9.21
CA SER A 234 -0.04 4.46 9.24
C SER A 234 -0.19 5.46 10.37
N HIS A 235 0.94 5.94 10.88
CA HIS A 235 0.99 6.87 12.00
C HIS A 235 1.43 8.25 11.52
N ASN A 236 0.72 9.29 11.98
CA ASN A 236 1.18 10.66 11.90
C ASN A 236 2.19 10.91 13.02
N THR A 237 3.48 11.06 12.71
CA THR A 237 4.52 11.26 13.74
C THR A 237 4.34 12.48 14.65
N GLU A 238 3.47 13.44 14.30
CA GLU A 238 3.23 14.66 15.09
C GLU A 238 2.00 14.58 16.01
N GLU A 239 1.08 13.65 15.76
CA GLU A 239 -0.16 13.49 16.51
C GLU A 239 -0.31 12.04 16.95
N ASN A 240 -0.84 11.78 18.14
CA ASN A 240 -1.12 10.41 18.57
C ASN A 240 -2.39 9.89 17.88
N GLU A 241 -2.37 9.80 16.56
CA GLU A 241 -3.49 9.40 15.70
C GLU A 241 -3.03 8.44 14.60
N LEU A 242 -3.85 7.43 14.34
CA LEU A 242 -3.60 6.44 13.31
C LEU A 242 -4.55 6.64 12.14
N PHE A 243 -4.02 6.70 10.93
CA PHE A 243 -4.83 6.57 9.73
C PHE A 243 -4.97 5.10 9.36
N GLY A 244 -6.14 4.73 8.83
CA GLY A 244 -6.36 3.40 8.31
C GLY A 244 -7.72 3.27 7.66
N PHE A 245 -8.21 2.04 7.56
CA PHE A 245 -9.47 1.72 6.91
C PHE A 245 -10.32 0.79 7.77
N ILE A 246 -11.62 1.05 7.81
CA ILE A 246 -12.60 0.12 8.39
C ILE A 246 -13.42 -0.50 7.26
N ARG A 247 -13.58 -1.83 7.30
CA ARG A 247 -14.39 -2.57 6.33
C ARG A 247 -15.86 -2.21 6.43
N ARG A 248 -16.52 -2.24 5.28
CA ARG A 248 -17.96 -2.01 5.13
C ARG A 248 -18.69 -3.32 4.88
N ALA A 249 -19.75 -3.55 5.66
CA ALA A 249 -20.72 -4.61 5.40
C ALA A 249 -22.05 -4.08 4.83
N ASP A 250 -22.17 -2.76 4.65
CA ASP A 250 -23.38 -2.08 4.18
C ASP A 250 -23.46 -1.94 2.64
N THR A 251 -22.59 -2.63 1.91
CA THR A 251 -22.48 -2.52 0.45
C THR A 251 -22.08 -3.85 -0.19
N ASN A 252 -22.42 -4.02 -1.47
CA ASN A 252 -22.04 -5.18 -2.28
C ASN A 252 -20.65 -5.02 -2.93
N VAL A 253 -19.97 -3.89 -2.71
CA VAL A 253 -18.61 -3.67 -3.21
C VAL A 253 -17.65 -4.58 -2.44
N ILE A 254 -16.91 -5.43 -3.18
CA ILE A 254 -15.92 -6.35 -2.60
C ILE A 254 -14.84 -5.53 -1.90
N GLN A 255 -14.45 -5.93 -0.69
CA GLN A 255 -13.44 -5.24 0.13
C GLN A 255 -13.72 -3.74 0.32
N ALA A 256 -15.01 -3.36 0.35
CA ALA A 256 -15.39 -1.99 0.60
C ALA A 256 -14.90 -1.50 1.96
N ALA A 257 -14.47 -0.23 2.02
CA ALA A 257 -13.99 0.37 3.24
C ALA A 257 -14.29 1.86 3.31
N TYR A 258 -14.21 2.43 4.52
CA TYR A 258 -14.10 3.87 4.74
C TYR A 258 -12.69 4.18 5.26
N PRO A 259 -12.03 5.23 4.75
CA PRO A 259 -10.83 5.77 5.39
C PRO A 259 -11.20 6.41 6.73
N ILE A 260 -10.34 6.26 7.71
CA ILE A 260 -10.58 6.77 9.06
C ILE A 260 -9.33 7.41 9.67
N ILE A 261 -9.55 8.27 10.66
CA ILE A 261 -8.56 8.64 11.67
C ILE A 261 -8.99 8.00 12.98
N PHE A 262 -8.12 7.21 13.60
CA PHE A 262 -8.33 6.56 14.88
C PHE A 262 -7.51 7.26 15.95
N ASN A 263 -8.17 7.64 17.05
CA ASN A 263 -7.53 8.19 18.22
C ASN A 263 -7.33 7.07 19.26
N PRO A 264 -6.09 6.60 19.49
CA PRO A 264 -5.81 5.52 20.43
C PRO A 264 -6.10 5.83 21.88
N SER A 265 -6.06 7.12 22.27
CA SER A 265 -6.29 7.54 23.65
C SER A 265 -7.78 7.49 24.01
N LEU A 266 -8.64 7.78 23.02
CA LEU A 266 -10.10 7.77 23.19
C LEU A 266 -10.74 6.46 22.72
N GLU A 267 -10.00 5.63 21.98
CA GLU A 267 -10.50 4.41 21.32
C GLU A 267 -11.68 4.67 20.36
N THR A 268 -11.70 5.87 19.79
CA THR A 268 -12.71 6.33 18.83
C THR A 268 -12.08 6.55 17.48
N TYR A 269 -12.89 6.46 16.43
CA TYR A 269 -12.48 6.84 15.09
C TYR A 269 -13.44 7.87 14.50
N GLU A 270 -12.89 8.72 13.64
CA GLU A 270 -13.64 9.56 12.72
C GLU A 270 -13.59 8.95 11.32
N ARG A 271 -14.73 8.89 10.64
CA ARG A 271 -14.79 8.52 9.23
C ARG A 271 -14.42 9.73 8.39
N LEU A 272 -13.44 9.57 7.52
CA LEU A 272 -13.05 10.61 6.60
C LEU A 272 -14.07 10.67 5.45
N PRO A 273 -14.62 11.85 5.13
CA PRO A 273 -15.65 11.97 4.11
C PRO A 273 -15.09 11.63 2.72
N LEU A 274 -15.82 10.79 1.99
CA LEU A 274 -15.55 10.45 0.61
C LEU A 274 -16.88 10.24 -0.12
N ASP A 275 -17.07 10.96 -1.24
CA ASP A 275 -18.34 10.92 -1.99
C ASP A 275 -18.48 9.69 -2.89
N ILE A 276 -17.50 8.78 -2.88
CA ILE A 276 -17.43 7.61 -3.72
C ILE A 276 -17.07 6.37 -2.90
N ASP A 277 -17.68 5.23 -3.24
CA ASP A 277 -17.33 3.96 -2.64
C ASP A 277 -15.94 3.52 -3.10
N ILE A 278 -15.07 3.20 -2.13
CA ILE A 278 -13.76 2.61 -2.37
C ILE A 278 -13.72 1.15 -1.95
N SER A 279 -12.84 0.41 -2.61
CA SER A 279 -12.44 -0.96 -2.33
C SER A 279 -10.95 -0.99 -2.03
N LEU A 280 -10.54 -1.81 -1.07
CA LEU A 280 -9.14 -2.02 -0.77
C LEU A 280 -8.53 -2.98 -1.81
N ILE A 281 -7.35 -2.64 -2.32
CA ILE A 281 -6.59 -3.51 -3.23
C ILE A 281 -5.90 -4.62 -2.43
N ASN A 282 -5.51 -4.31 -1.19
CA ASN A 282 -4.90 -5.22 -0.22
C ASN A 282 -5.57 -5.04 1.13
N VAL A 283 -5.77 -6.13 1.86
CA VAL A 283 -6.25 -6.10 3.26
C VAL A 283 -5.15 -6.41 4.27
N PHE A 284 -3.92 -6.58 3.77
CA PHE A 284 -2.72 -6.84 4.53
C PHE A 284 -1.67 -5.79 4.20
N GLY A 285 -0.94 -5.31 5.19
CA GLY A 285 0.11 -4.32 5.02
C GLY A 285 -0.15 -3.04 5.81
N LYS A 286 0.49 -1.96 5.35
CA LYS A 286 0.47 -0.64 5.96
C LYS A 286 0.12 0.39 4.89
N SER A 287 -0.51 1.49 5.30
CA SER A 287 -0.53 2.69 4.47
C SER A 287 0.76 3.47 4.70
N TYR A 288 0.97 4.54 3.93
CA TYR A 288 2.17 5.36 4.01
C TYR A 288 1.85 6.74 4.56
N TYR A 289 2.73 7.30 5.40
CA TYR A 289 2.67 8.68 5.85
C TYR A 289 3.84 9.48 5.25
N ASP A 290 3.53 10.47 4.41
CA ASP A 290 4.51 11.44 3.90
C ASP A 290 4.71 12.53 4.95
N ILE A 291 5.77 12.39 5.75
CA ILE A 291 6.13 13.31 6.83
C ILE A 291 6.33 14.74 6.30
N LYS A 292 6.95 14.91 5.12
CA LYS A 292 7.28 16.24 4.58
C LYS A 292 6.01 17.01 4.19
N ARG A 293 5.01 16.32 3.65
CA ARG A 293 3.75 16.93 3.21
C ARG A 293 2.60 16.79 4.21
N LYS A 294 2.82 16.06 5.31
CA LYS A 294 1.84 15.77 6.37
C LYS A 294 0.56 15.17 5.78
N GLN A 295 0.72 14.07 5.06
CA GLN A 295 -0.39 13.39 4.40
C GLN A 295 -0.28 11.87 4.48
N HIS A 296 -1.42 11.21 4.69
CA HIS A 296 -1.55 9.77 4.58
C HIS A 296 -1.86 9.39 3.14
N VAL A 297 -1.30 8.28 2.69
CA VAL A 297 -1.37 7.84 1.30
C VAL A 297 -1.60 6.34 1.24
N ALA A 298 -2.54 5.91 0.39
CA ALA A 298 -2.84 4.51 0.15
C ALA A 298 -3.28 4.26 -1.29
N LEU A 299 -3.12 3.03 -1.76
CA LEU A 299 -3.69 2.59 -3.03
C LEU A 299 -5.05 1.95 -2.77
N VAL A 300 -6.06 2.43 -3.49
CA VAL A 300 -7.44 1.96 -3.40
C VAL A 300 -8.01 1.76 -4.80
N ALA A 301 -9.12 1.06 -4.91
CA ALA A 301 -9.90 0.95 -6.14
C ALA A 301 -11.27 1.58 -5.96
N THR A 302 -11.85 2.07 -7.04
CA THR A 302 -13.27 2.40 -7.15
C THR A 302 -13.91 1.41 -8.11
N LYS A 303 -15.21 1.57 -8.37
CA LYS A 303 -15.88 0.80 -9.43
C LYS A 303 -15.29 1.07 -10.82
N GLU A 304 -14.68 2.24 -11.03
CA GLU A 304 -14.31 2.74 -12.35
C GLU A 304 -12.79 2.73 -12.59
N PHE A 305 -11.98 2.91 -11.54
CA PHE A 305 -10.54 3.07 -11.67
C PHE A 305 -9.79 2.70 -10.39
N TYR A 306 -8.50 2.39 -10.51
CA TYR A 306 -7.57 2.40 -9.38
C TYR A 306 -7.21 3.84 -9.02
N ALA A 307 -6.99 4.14 -7.75
CA ALA A 307 -6.71 5.49 -7.27
C ALA A 307 -5.62 5.52 -6.21
N LEU A 308 -4.89 6.63 -6.19
CA LEU A 308 -4.12 7.06 -5.05
C LEU A 308 -5.03 7.87 -4.13
N LEU A 309 -5.32 7.34 -2.94
CA LEU A 309 -5.99 8.09 -1.88
C LEU A 309 -4.95 8.92 -1.13
N LYS A 310 -5.23 10.21 -0.96
CA LYS A 310 -4.43 11.13 -0.14
C LYS A 310 -5.31 11.80 0.90
N HIS A 311 -4.90 11.76 2.16
CA HIS A 311 -5.53 12.52 3.23
C HIS A 311 -4.54 13.53 3.81
N SER A 312 -4.82 14.82 3.70
CA SER A 312 -3.97 15.88 4.22
C SER A 312 -4.35 16.21 5.66
N VAL A 313 -3.41 15.99 6.59
CA VAL A 313 -3.60 16.35 8.02
C VAL A 313 -3.86 17.85 8.17
N LYS A 314 -3.09 18.68 7.44
CA LYS A 314 -3.20 20.14 7.50
C LYS A 314 -4.58 20.69 7.10
N THR A 315 -5.25 20.05 6.14
CA THR A 315 -6.51 20.57 5.57
C THR A 315 -7.72 19.72 5.92
N GLY A 316 -7.53 18.53 6.49
CA GLY A 316 -8.57 17.53 6.70
C GLY A 316 -9.15 16.95 5.40
N LYS A 317 -8.61 17.32 4.23
CA LYS A 317 -9.18 16.94 2.93
C LYS A 317 -8.66 15.58 2.49
N THR A 318 -9.59 14.70 2.15
CA THR A 318 -9.30 13.43 1.47
C THR A 318 -9.57 13.58 -0.03
N THR A 319 -8.64 13.13 -0.86
CA THR A 319 -8.76 13.15 -2.33
C THR A 319 -8.39 11.82 -2.93
N LEU A 320 -8.97 11.53 -4.09
CA LEU A 320 -8.60 10.41 -4.95
C LEU A 320 -7.97 10.96 -6.23
N ILE A 321 -6.80 10.46 -6.57
CA ILE A 321 -6.15 10.71 -7.86
C ILE A 321 -6.27 9.43 -8.68
N PRO A 322 -7.04 9.41 -9.78
CA PRO A 322 -7.14 8.25 -10.65
C PRO A 322 -5.76 7.84 -11.15
N LEU A 323 -5.48 6.54 -11.13
CA LEU A 323 -4.24 6.01 -11.67
C LEU A 323 -4.39 5.78 -13.17
N HIS A 324 -3.29 5.98 -13.89
CA HIS A 324 -3.19 5.73 -15.33
C HIS A 324 -1.98 4.84 -15.61
N ASP A 325 -2.02 4.08 -16.70
CA ASP A 325 -0.96 3.14 -17.09
C ASP A 325 -0.65 2.08 -16.00
N TYR A 326 -1.65 1.73 -15.19
CA TYR A 326 -1.52 0.87 -14.01
C TYR A 326 -1.58 -0.64 -14.32
N GLY A 327 -1.41 -1.06 -15.58
CA GLY A 327 -1.63 -2.45 -16.02
C GLY A 327 -0.86 -3.51 -15.22
N ASP A 328 0.23 -3.11 -14.56
CA ASP A 328 1.09 -3.98 -13.75
C ASP A 328 0.89 -3.84 -12.22
N LEU A 329 -0.06 -3.03 -11.77
CA LEU A 329 -0.44 -2.94 -10.36
C LEU A 329 -1.36 -4.12 -10.00
N SER A 330 -0.76 -5.20 -9.47
CA SER A 330 -1.52 -6.34 -8.95
C SER A 330 -2.07 -6.06 -7.54
N SER A 331 -3.01 -6.90 -7.06
CA SER A 331 -3.09 -7.13 -5.61
C SER A 331 -1.72 -7.62 -5.15
N LEU A 332 -1.22 -7.17 -4.00
CA LEU A 332 0.15 -7.31 -3.50
C LEU A 332 1.11 -6.17 -3.91
N ILE A 333 0.74 -4.93 -3.60
CA ILE A 333 1.59 -3.74 -3.74
C ILE A 333 1.31 -2.75 -2.60
N ASN A 334 2.34 -2.09 -2.07
CA ASN A 334 2.19 -0.98 -1.11
C ASN A 334 3.06 0.21 -1.46
N ILE A 335 2.61 1.39 -1.03
CA ILE A 335 3.40 2.62 -1.08
C ILE A 335 4.43 2.54 0.04
N ILE A 336 5.67 2.82 -0.30
CA ILE A 336 6.82 2.64 0.59
C ILE A 336 7.58 3.95 0.81
N ASP A 337 7.47 4.91 -0.12
CA ASP A 337 8.22 6.15 -0.05
C ASP A 337 7.66 7.25 -0.97
N VAL A 338 8.32 8.41 -0.93
CA VAL A 338 8.11 9.55 -1.82
C VAL A 338 9.46 10.11 -2.31
N LYS A 339 9.53 10.50 -3.58
CA LYS A 339 10.68 11.20 -4.21
C LYS A 339 10.30 12.60 -4.69
#